data_AF-A0A1G9YH03-F1
#
_entry.id   AF-A0A1G9YH03-F1
#
_cell.length_a   1.000
_cell.length_b   1.000
_cell.length_c   1.000
_cell.angle_alpha   90.00
_cell.angle_beta   90.00
_cell.angle_gamma   90.00
#
_symmetry.space_group_name_H-M   'P 1'
#
loop_
_entity.id
_entity.type
_entity.pdbx_description
1 polymer ?
#
loop_
_entity_poly.entity_id
_entity_poly.type
_entity_poly.pdbx_seq_one_letter_code
_entity_poly.pdbx_strand_id
1 'polypeptide(L)'
;MQRLRLKADGRIVELRDGQEFPLAPGVALAIPAVPGLASAMPGLASAMPGEALTAEPCEAAALPAVRDLRRRARLTQTEFASRLGVPVETIRNWEQGKRAPRGPARALLAVIAHSPDTVFAALATEPSSA
;
A
#
# COMPACT_ATOMS: atom_id res chain seq x y z
N MET A 1 13.95 -7.23 -27.91
CA MET A 1 13.15 -6.07 -27.43
C MET A 1 12.34 -6.53 -26.23
N GLN A 2 12.51 -5.92 -25.07
CA GLN A 2 11.79 -6.29 -23.83
C GLN A 2 10.34 -5.82 -23.91
N ARG A 3 9.39 -6.72 -23.66
CA ARG A 3 7.96 -6.39 -23.58
C ARG A 3 7.56 -6.34 -22.11
N LEU A 4 7.15 -5.17 -21.63
CA LEU A 4 6.71 -4.98 -20.25
C LEU A 4 5.18 -4.94 -20.21
N ARG A 5 4.57 -5.50 -19.15
CA ARG A 5 3.13 -5.44 -18.91
C ARG A 5 2.85 -4.92 -17.51
N LEU A 6 1.97 -3.92 -17.42
CA LEU A 6 1.44 -3.43 -16.16
C LEU A 6 0.24 -4.30 -15.77
N LYS A 7 0.28 -4.85 -14.56
CA LYS A 7 -0.80 -5.63 -13.96
C LYS A 7 -1.76 -4.72 -13.18
N ALA A 8 -2.99 -5.20 -12.95
CA ALA A 8 -4.02 -4.46 -12.23
C ALA A 8 -3.67 -4.19 -10.75
N ASP A 9 -2.69 -4.90 -10.20
CA ASP A 9 -2.11 -4.69 -8.86
C ASP A 9 -1.00 -3.62 -8.85
N GLY A 10 -0.71 -2.99 -9.99
CA GLY A 10 0.30 -1.95 -10.15
C GLY A 10 1.72 -2.48 -10.34
N ARG A 11 1.92 -3.80 -10.43
CA ARG A 11 3.25 -4.39 -10.68
C ARG A 11 3.56 -4.39 -12.18
N ILE A 12 4.81 -4.07 -12.52
CA ILE A 12 5.33 -4.23 -13.88
C ILE A 12 5.99 -5.59 -13.96
N VAL A 13 5.54 -6.42 -14.89
CA VAL A 13 6.13 -7.73 -15.19
C VAL A 13 6.76 -7.70 -16.57
N GLU A 14 7.86 -8.43 -16.74
CA GLU A 14 8.46 -8.63 -18.05
C GLU A 14 7.83 -9.87 -18.71
N LEU A 15 7.38 -9.72 -19.96
CA LEU A 15 6.92 -10.83 -20.79
C LEU A 15 8.09 -11.32 -21.64
N ARG A 16 8.57 -12.53 -21.33
CA ARG A 16 9.52 -13.29 -22.15
C ARG A 16 8.84 -14.58 -22.59
N ASP A 17 8.76 -14.81 -23.91
CA ASP A 17 8.19 -16.02 -24.52
C ASP A 17 6.80 -16.43 -24.00
N GLY A 18 5.95 -15.42 -23.73
CA GLY A 18 4.59 -15.63 -23.23
C GLY A 18 4.50 -15.95 -21.73
N GLN A 19 5.63 -16.12 -21.04
CA GLN A 19 5.69 -16.28 -19.59
C GLN A 19 6.02 -14.94 -18.90
N GLU A 20 5.40 -14.74 -17.74
CA GLU A 20 5.54 -13.52 -16.94
C GLU A 20 6.62 -13.70 -15.89
N PHE A 21 7.63 -12.84 -15.91
CA PHE A 21 8.69 -12.81 -14.91
C PHE A 21 8.56 -11.56 -14.04
N PRO A 22 8.62 -11.69 -12.70
CA PRO A 22 8.67 -10.53 -11.82
C PRO A 22 9.96 -9.74 -12.09
N LEU A 23 9.83 -8.45 -12.37
CA LEU A 23 10.97 -7.54 -12.39
C LEU A 23 11.46 -7.35 -10.95
N ALA A 24 12.41 -8.17 -10.52
CA ALA A 24 13.12 -7.91 -9.29
C ALA A 24 13.96 -6.62 -9.47
N PRO A 25 13.92 -5.65 -8.55
CA PRO A 25 14.87 -4.56 -8.56
C PRO A 25 16.27 -5.16 -8.44
N GLY A 26 17.12 -4.88 -9.42
CA GLY A 26 18.51 -5.30 -9.45
C GLY A 26 19.31 -4.60 -8.36
N VAL A 27 19.17 -5.07 -7.12
CA VAL A 27 20.13 -4.84 -6.05
C VAL A 27 20.54 -6.22 -5.56
N ALA A 28 21.36 -6.89 -6.36
CA ALA A 28 22.27 -7.89 -5.80
C ALA A 28 23.29 -7.11 -4.96
N LEU A 29 22.94 -6.84 -3.70
CA LEU A 29 23.94 -6.63 -2.66
C LEU A 29 24.69 -7.95 -2.51
N ALA A 30 25.71 -8.13 -3.35
CA ALA A 30 26.72 -9.15 -3.19
C ALA A 30 27.48 -8.83 -1.90
N ILE A 31 27.02 -9.38 -0.77
CA ILE A 31 27.83 -9.51 0.42
C ILE A 31 28.84 -10.63 0.11
N PRO A 32 30.16 -10.38 0.09
CA PRO A 32 31.11 -11.48 -0.06
C PRO A 32 30.99 -12.38 1.18
N ALA A 33 30.65 -13.64 0.94
CA ALA A 33 30.70 -14.69 1.95
C ALA A 33 32.15 -14.82 2.45
N VAL A 34 32.36 -14.57 3.74
CA VAL A 34 33.57 -14.99 4.46
C VAL A 34 33.46 -16.51 4.72
N PRO A 35 34.32 -17.36 4.12
CA PRO A 35 34.32 -18.78 4.44
C PRO A 35 35.20 -19.01 5.67
N GLY A 36 34.67 -19.64 6.73
CA GLY A 36 35.54 -20.16 7.80
C GLY A 36 35.02 -20.13 9.23
N LEU A 37 33.80 -20.60 9.51
CA LEU A 37 33.49 -21.07 10.87
C LEU A 37 32.42 -22.16 10.89
N ALA A 38 32.65 -23.22 10.12
CA ALA A 38 31.95 -24.48 10.33
C ALA A 38 32.66 -25.26 11.45
N SER A 39 32.01 -25.40 12.61
CA SER A 39 32.02 -26.63 13.39
C SER A 39 31.10 -26.58 14.62
N ALA A 40 30.44 -27.73 14.85
CA ALA A 40 29.90 -28.26 16.10
C ALA A 40 28.45 -27.92 16.51
N MET A 41 27.49 -28.76 16.08
CA MET A 41 26.93 -29.87 16.90
C MET A 41 25.60 -30.41 16.30
N PRO A 42 25.39 -31.74 16.25
CA PRO A 42 24.09 -32.35 15.94
C PRO A 42 23.33 -32.73 17.23
N GLY A 43 22.05 -32.38 17.33
CA GLY A 43 21.22 -32.73 18.48
C GLY A 43 19.72 -32.61 18.20
N LEU A 44 19.07 -33.78 18.00
CA LEU A 44 17.64 -34.09 18.09
C LEU A 44 16.61 -33.06 17.53
N ALA A 45 16.19 -33.29 16.29
CA ALA A 45 14.88 -32.86 15.80
C ALA A 45 13.80 -33.83 16.31
N SER A 46 13.02 -33.39 17.30
CA SER A 46 11.73 -33.99 17.63
C SER A 46 10.63 -33.10 17.06
N ALA A 47 9.78 -33.69 16.22
CA ALA A 47 8.71 -33.05 15.49
C ALA A 47 7.56 -32.67 16.42
N MET A 48 7.03 -31.44 16.24
CA MET A 48 5.71 -31.03 16.72
C MET A 48 4.90 -30.50 15.52
N PRO A 49 3.68 -30.99 15.27
CA PRO A 49 2.85 -30.50 14.18
C PRO A 49 2.06 -29.25 14.58
N GLY A 50 2.16 -28.24 13.70
CA GLY A 50 1.21 -27.18 13.39
C GLY A 50 0.17 -26.77 14.43
N GLU A 51 0.48 -25.73 15.21
CA GLU A 51 -0.52 -24.86 15.81
C GLU A 51 -0.73 -23.61 14.94
N ALA A 52 -2.00 -23.28 14.74
CA ALA A 52 -2.50 -22.25 13.87
C ALA A 52 -2.01 -20.85 14.27
N LEU A 53 -1.42 -20.12 13.32
CA LEU A 53 -1.45 -18.66 13.35
C LEU A 53 -2.52 -18.17 12.39
N THR A 54 -3.69 -17.93 12.97
CA THR A 54 -4.64 -16.96 12.50
C THR A 54 -3.94 -15.63 12.22
N ALA A 55 -4.23 -15.10 11.03
CA ALA A 55 -3.94 -13.78 10.49
C ALA A 55 -3.43 -12.70 11.46
N GLU A 56 -2.22 -12.20 11.16
CA GLU A 56 -1.91 -10.79 11.37
C GLU A 56 -1.96 -10.12 9.99
N PRO A 57 -2.95 -9.27 9.67
CA PRO A 57 -2.87 -8.44 8.49
C PRO A 57 -1.65 -7.53 8.66
N CYS A 58 -0.62 -7.79 7.84
CA CYS A 58 0.56 -6.97 7.65
C CYS A 58 0.22 -5.48 7.81
N GLU A 59 0.67 -4.93 8.93
CA GLU A 59 0.39 -3.58 9.40
C GLU A 59 1.03 -2.60 8.43
N ALA A 60 0.30 -2.32 7.36
CA ALA A 60 0.64 -1.33 6.36
C ALA A 60 0.58 0.03 7.06
N ALA A 61 1.72 0.46 7.64
CA ALA A 61 2.02 1.79 8.14
C ALA A 61 0.75 2.61 8.42
N ALA A 62 0.19 2.43 9.63
CA ALA A 62 -1.14 2.89 10.02
C ALA A 62 -1.43 4.31 9.53
N LEU A 63 -2.06 4.41 8.35
CA LEU A 63 -2.58 5.67 7.88
C LEU A 63 -3.62 6.11 8.90
N PRO A 64 -3.60 7.38 9.35
CA PRO A 64 -4.65 7.88 10.23
C PRO A 64 -5.99 7.55 9.59
N ALA A 65 -6.92 7.02 10.39
CA ALA A 65 -8.21 6.61 9.88
C ALA A 65 -8.84 7.79 9.13
N VAL A 66 -9.48 7.53 7.99
CA VAL A 66 -10.06 8.58 7.11
C VAL A 66 -10.96 9.54 7.90
N ARG A 67 -11.65 9.01 8.91
CA ARG A 67 -12.48 9.76 9.85
C ARG A 67 -11.70 10.82 10.63
N ASP A 68 -10.49 10.51 11.07
CA ASP A 68 -9.66 11.41 11.87
C ASP A 68 -9.09 12.52 10.99
N LEU A 69 -8.66 12.18 9.77
CA LEU A 69 -8.24 13.16 8.76
C LEU A 69 -9.36 14.17 8.48
N ARG A 70 -10.58 13.68 8.25
CA ARG A 70 -11.74 14.53 8.03
C ARG A 70 -12.06 15.42 9.24
N ARG A 71 -12.00 14.87 10.45
CA ARG A 71 -12.24 15.63 11.70
C ARG A 71 -11.19 16.71 11.92
N ARG A 72 -9.93 16.43 11.65
CA ARG A 72 -8.83 17.41 11.69
C ARG A 72 -9.07 18.55 10.70
N ALA A 73 -9.55 18.23 9.50
CA ALA A 73 -9.95 19.20 8.49
C ALA A 73 -11.25 19.96 8.82
N ARG A 74 -11.98 19.57 9.87
CA ARG A 74 -13.28 20.14 10.28
C ARG A 74 -14.35 20.09 9.17
N LEU A 75 -14.35 19.03 8.38
CA LEU A 75 -15.30 18.83 7.28
C LEU A 75 -16.36 17.79 7.61
N THR A 76 -17.55 17.99 7.06
CA THR A 76 -18.59 16.94 6.99
C THR A 76 -18.16 15.83 6.01
N GLN A 77 -18.81 14.66 6.08
CA GLN A 77 -18.52 13.57 5.13
C GLN A 77 -18.75 14.00 3.68
N THR A 78 -19.82 14.76 3.43
CA THR A 78 -20.15 15.27 2.10
C THR A 78 -19.10 16.26 1.60
N GLU A 79 -18.70 17.25 2.40
CA GLU A 79 -17.69 18.22 1.99
C GLU A 79 -16.32 17.56 1.74
N PHE A 80 -15.94 16.61 2.59
CA PHE A 80 -14.69 15.87 2.43
C PHE A 80 -14.69 15.03 1.15
N ALA A 81 -15.81 14.38 0.84
CA ALA A 81 -15.99 13.62 -0.39
C ALA A 81 -15.93 14.52 -1.63
N SER A 82 -16.64 15.67 -1.59
CA SER A 82 -16.64 16.64 -2.69
C SER A 82 -15.24 17.20 -2.96
N ARG A 83 -14.48 17.56 -1.91
CA ARG A 83 -13.10 18.07 -2.08
C ARG A 83 -12.14 17.02 -2.64
N LEU A 84 -12.40 15.74 -2.38
CA LEU A 84 -11.61 14.63 -2.90
C LEU A 84 -12.06 14.14 -4.28
N GLY A 85 -13.19 14.62 -4.79
CA GLY A 85 -13.78 14.13 -6.04
C GLY A 85 -14.25 12.67 -5.96
N VAL A 86 -14.67 12.20 -4.79
CA VAL A 86 -15.16 10.81 -4.59
C VAL A 86 -16.60 10.79 -4.08
N PRO A 87 -17.37 9.71 -4.33
CA PRO A 87 -18.70 9.57 -3.76
C PRO A 87 -18.69 9.55 -2.23
N VAL A 88 -19.70 10.15 -1.60
CA VAL A 88 -19.86 10.15 -0.13
C VAL A 88 -19.92 8.73 0.43
N GLU A 89 -20.52 7.79 -0.33
CA GLU A 89 -20.58 6.38 0.04
C GLU A 89 -19.19 5.74 0.14
N THR A 90 -18.23 6.14 -0.72
CA THR A 90 -16.84 5.67 -0.64
C THR A 90 -16.18 6.12 0.65
N ILE A 91 -16.34 7.39 1.05
CA ILE A 91 -15.86 7.90 2.33
C ILE A 91 -16.51 7.14 3.49
N ARG A 92 -17.82 6.93 3.45
CA ARG A 92 -18.55 6.16 4.47
C ARG A 92 -18.02 4.74 4.59
N ASN A 93 -17.77 4.05 3.48
CA ASN A 93 -17.23 2.69 3.46
C ASN A 93 -15.81 2.62 4.04
N TRP A 94 -14.98 3.64 3.80
CA TRP A 94 -13.65 3.75 4.39
C TRP A 94 -13.69 4.06 5.89
N GLU A 95 -14.52 5.01 6.32
CA GLU A 95 -14.67 5.35 7.75
C GLU A 95 -15.29 4.23 8.59
N GLN A 96 -16.11 3.38 7.98
CA GLN A 96 -16.72 2.20 8.61
C GLN A 96 -15.84 0.95 8.52
N GLY A 97 -14.68 1.01 7.84
CA GLY A 97 -13.80 -0.14 7.66
C GLY A 97 -14.33 -1.24 6.73
N LYS A 98 -15.48 -1.02 6.06
CA LYS A 98 -16.05 -1.96 5.08
C LYS A 98 -15.14 -2.16 3.86
N ARG A 99 -14.38 -1.13 3.50
CA ARG A 99 -13.35 -1.15 2.46
C ARG A 99 -12.16 -0.31 2.91
N ALA A 100 -10.95 -0.72 2.55
CA ALA A 100 -9.76 0.09 2.74
C ALA A 100 -9.46 0.94 1.48
N PRO A 101 -8.94 2.18 1.63
CA PRO A 101 -8.42 2.94 0.50
C PRO A 101 -7.19 2.23 -0.08
N ARG A 102 -7.10 2.16 -1.42
CA ARG A 102 -6.02 1.48 -2.14
C ARG A 102 -5.43 2.38 -3.21
N GLY A 103 -4.20 2.08 -3.62
CA GLY A 103 -3.53 2.73 -4.74
C GLY A 103 -3.46 4.27 -4.57
N PRO A 104 -3.89 5.06 -5.57
CA PRO A 104 -3.82 6.53 -5.53
C PRO A 104 -4.55 7.15 -4.34
N ALA A 105 -5.70 6.61 -3.94
CA ALA A 105 -6.46 7.12 -2.79
C ALA A 105 -5.65 7.01 -1.49
N ARG A 106 -4.90 5.93 -1.34
CA ARG A 106 -4.03 5.71 -0.17
C ARG A 106 -2.90 6.75 -0.12
N ALA A 107 -2.27 7.02 -1.26
CA ALA A 107 -1.23 8.03 -1.38
C ALA A 107 -1.78 9.43 -1.10
N LEU A 108 -2.93 9.78 -1.67
CA LEU A 108 -3.58 11.08 -1.44
C LEU A 108 -3.91 11.31 0.04
N LEU A 109 -4.48 10.30 0.71
CA LEU A 109 -4.78 10.38 2.15
C LEU A 109 -3.52 10.52 2.99
N ALA A 110 -2.40 9.90 2.58
CA ALA A 110 -1.11 10.07 3.25
C ALA A 110 -0.62 11.53 3.13
N VAL A 111 -0.75 12.16 1.96
CA VAL A 111 -0.36 13.57 1.78
C VAL A 111 -1.27 14.48 2.60
N ILE A 112 -2.58 14.23 2.61
CA ILE A 112 -3.55 14.99 3.42
C ILE A 112 -3.24 14.88 4.92
N ALA A 113 -2.69 13.76 5.39
CA ALA A 113 -2.29 13.61 6.78
C ALA A 113 -1.22 14.62 7.23
N HIS A 114 -0.34 15.02 6.30
CA HIS A 114 0.76 15.93 6.54
C HIS A 114 0.40 17.39 6.21
N SER A 115 -0.32 17.62 5.12
CA SER A 115 -0.61 18.99 4.62
C SER A 115 -2.00 19.08 4.00
N PRO A 116 -3.07 19.08 4.81
CA PRO A 116 -4.45 19.06 4.31
C PRO A 116 -4.81 20.34 3.54
N ASP A 117 -4.40 21.51 4.02
CA ASP A 117 -4.77 22.79 3.42
C ASP A 117 -4.19 22.96 2.01
N THR A 118 -2.91 22.60 1.83
CA THR A 118 -2.24 22.61 0.52
C THR A 118 -2.92 21.68 -0.47
N VAL A 119 -3.28 20.46 -0.05
CA VAL A 119 -3.95 19.50 -0.94
C VAL A 119 -5.32 20.02 -1.34
N PHE A 120 -6.12 20.53 -0.40
CA PHE A 120 -7.45 21.04 -0.74
C PHE A 120 -7.39 22.29 -1.61
N ALA A 121 -6.40 23.17 -1.41
CA ALA A 121 -6.19 24.32 -2.30
C ALA A 121 -5.82 23.88 -3.72
N ALA A 122 -4.97 22.86 -3.86
CA ALA A 122 -4.61 22.30 -5.16
C ALA A 122 -5.83 21.66 -5.86
N LEU A 123 -6.65 20.89 -5.12
CA LEU A 123 -7.85 20.25 -5.67
C LEU A 123 -8.97 21.24 -5.99
N ALA A 124 -9.02 22.40 -5.34
CA ALA A 124 -9.99 23.45 -5.62
C ALA A 124 -9.71 24.24 -6.91
N THR A 125 -8.50 24.10 -7.48
CA THR A 125 -8.06 24.85 -8.67
C THR A 125 -8.56 24.24 -9.98
N GLU A 126 -9.19 23.06 -9.98
CA GLU A 126 -9.80 22.53 -11.19
C GLU A 126 -11.24 23.08 -11.35
N PRO A 127 -11.49 24.01 -12.29
CA PRO A 127 -12.86 24.27 -12.70
C PRO A 127 -13.39 22.97 -13.30
N SER A 128 -14.46 22.45 -12.71
CA SER A 128 -15.30 21.42 -13.31
C SER A 128 -15.54 21.77 -14.78
N SER A 129 -14.86 21.07 -15.68
CA SER A 129 -15.16 21.14 -17.11
C SER A 129 -16.63 20.81 -17.31
N ALA A 130 -17.30 21.71 -18.03
CA ALA A 130 -18.71 21.68 -18.39
C ALA A 130 -19.08 20.47 -19.26
#